data_AF-X1QYM3-F1
#
_entry.id   AF-X1QYM3-F1
#
_cell.length_a   1.000
_cell.length_b   1.000
_cell.length_c   1.000
_cell.angle_alpha   90.00
_cell.angle_beta   90.00
_cell.angle_gamma   90.00
#
_symmetry.space_group_name_H-M   'P 1'
#
loop_
_entity.id
_entity.type
_entity.pdbx_description
1 polymer ?
#
loop_
_entity_poly.entity_id
_entity_poly.type
_entity_poly.pdbx_seq_one_letter_code
_entity_poly.pdbx_strand_id
1 'polypeptide(L)'
;KEGWEICRVQGIDPKQVAPTKYYYLPFFILVPFTRWLYNKKGMREMFAGHVKHSPEEMKDMYFTLLALGKQIGIRMPVYEGYQNYVLDYFRKMGGQSG
;
A
#
# COMPACT_ATOMS: atom_id res chain seq x y z
N LYS A 1 -7.97 2.12 -3.98
CA LYS A 1 -8.62 1.16 -4.91
C LYS A 1 -8.02 1.21 -6.31
N GLU A 2 -7.28 2.26 -6.68
CA GLU A 2 -6.67 2.40 -8.02
C GLU A 2 -5.74 1.22 -8.37
N GLY A 3 -4.87 0.79 -7.46
CA GLY A 3 -4.02 -0.39 -7.68
C GLY A 3 -4.78 -1.71 -7.85
N TRP A 4 -6.03 -1.81 -7.38
CA TRP A 4 -6.87 -2.99 -7.62
C TRP A 4 -7.42 -3.05 -9.04
N GLU A 5 -7.51 -1.92 -9.72
CA GLU A 5 -7.93 -1.88 -11.11
C GLU A 5 -6.85 -2.49 -12.03
N ILE A 6 -5.57 -2.28 -11.69
CA ILE A 6 -4.45 -2.97 -12.32
C ILE A 6 -4.61 -4.49 -12.20
N CYS A 7 -4.92 -4.99 -10.99
CA CYS A 7 -5.15 -6.43 -10.78
C CYS A 7 -6.29 -6.97 -11.65
N ARG A 8 -7.40 -6.23 -11.77
CA ARG A 8 -8.55 -6.65 -12.60
C ARG A 8 -8.22 -6.74 -14.07
N VAL A 9 -7.46 -5.78 -14.61
CA VAL A 9 -6.99 -5.82 -16.00
C VAL A 9 -6.10 -7.04 -16.26
N GLN A 10 -5.39 -7.52 -15.23
CA GLN A 10 -4.59 -8.74 -15.29
C GLN A 10 -5.39 -10.03 -15.00
N GLY A 11 -6.71 -9.95 -14.87
CA GLY A 11 -7.57 -11.11 -14.61
C GLY A 11 -7.61 -11.56 -13.14
N ILE A 12 -7.02 -10.79 -12.23
CA ILE A 12 -7.02 -11.08 -10.79
C ILE A 12 -8.17 -10.32 -10.13
N ASP A 13 -9.13 -11.03 -9.54
CA ASP A 13 -10.21 -10.42 -8.77
C ASP A 13 -9.78 -10.17 -7.30
N PRO A 14 -9.57 -8.92 -6.87
CA PRO A 14 -9.13 -8.62 -5.51
C PRO A 14 -10.17 -8.96 -4.44
N LYS A 15 -11.44 -9.21 -4.83
CA LYS A 15 -12.50 -9.66 -3.93
C LYS A 15 -12.40 -11.14 -3.56
N GLN A 16 -11.63 -11.92 -4.31
CA GLN A 16 -11.47 -13.36 -4.09
C GLN A 16 -10.16 -13.70 -3.37
N VAL A 17 -9.20 -12.77 -3.35
CA VAL A 17 -7.89 -12.95 -2.73
C VAL A 17 -7.89 -12.48 -1.28
N ALA A 18 -7.47 -13.34 -0.34
CA ALA A 18 -7.21 -12.93 1.05
C ALA A 18 -5.80 -12.31 1.19
N PRO A 19 -5.60 -11.26 2.02
CA PRO A 19 -6.59 -10.63 2.90
C PRO A 19 -7.44 -9.56 2.20
N THR A 20 -7.19 -9.26 0.93
CA THR A 20 -7.80 -8.13 0.19
C THR A 20 -9.33 -8.15 0.19
N LYS A 21 -9.92 -9.35 0.11
CA LYS A 21 -11.38 -9.57 0.21
C LYS A 21 -12.01 -8.95 1.47
N TYR A 22 -11.27 -8.89 2.58
CA TYR A 22 -11.80 -8.36 3.84
C TYR A 22 -11.97 -6.85 3.81
N TYR A 23 -11.25 -6.12 2.95
CA TYR A 23 -11.43 -4.67 2.77
C TYR A 23 -12.73 -4.30 2.06
N TYR A 24 -13.50 -5.29 1.57
CA TYR A 24 -14.84 -5.09 1.01
C TYR A 24 -15.97 -5.30 2.04
N LEU A 25 -15.64 -5.66 3.29
CA LEU A 25 -16.63 -5.82 4.34
C LEU A 25 -17.26 -4.48 4.74
N PRO A 26 -18.54 -4.47 5.19
CA PRO A 26 -19.17 -3.29 5.76
C PRO A 26 -18.33 -2.69 6.90
N PHE A 27 -18.32 -1.35 7.01
CA PHE A 27 -17.49 -0.62 7.97
C PHE A 27 -17.65 -1.11 9.42
N PHE A 28 -18.88 -1.43 9.84
CA PHE A 28 -19.16 -1.90 11.20
C PHE A 28 -18.54 -3.27 11.53
N ILE A 29 -18.12 -4.05 10.53
CA ILE A 29 -17.34 -5.29 10.70
C ILE A 29 -15.86 -5.03 10.49
N LEU A 30 -15.52 -4.24 9.46
CA LEU A 30 -14.13 -3.95 9.10
C LEU A 30 -13.37 -3.25 10.24
N VAL A 31 -13.99 -2.26 10.88
CA VAL A 31 -13.38 -1.48 11.96
C VAL A 31 -13.02 -2.33 13.20
N PRO A 32 -13.94 -3.11 13.81
CA PRO A 32 -13.57 -3.95 14.95
C PRO A 32 -12.60 -5.06 14.56
N PHE A 33 -12.73 -5.64 13.36
CA PHE A 33 -11.81 -6.68 12.88
C PHE A 33 -10.38 -6.16 12.72
N THR A 34 -10.21 -5.03 12.04
CA THR A 34 -8.88 -4.41 11.87
C THR A 34 -8.30 -3.99 13.20
N ARG A 35 -9.10 -3.38 14.09
CA ARG A 35 -8.65 -3.05 15.45
C ARG A 35 -8.16 -4.28 16.22
N TRP A 36 -8.90 -5.38 16.16
CA TRP A 36 -8.49 -6.63 16.79
C TRP A 36 -7.20 -7.19 16.17
N LEU A 37 -7.06 -7.15 14.84
CA LEU A 37 -5.86 -7.61 14.13
C LEU A 37 -4.62 -6.80 14.54
N TYR A 38 -4.72 -5.47 14.56
CA TYR A 38 -3.62 -4.58 14.95
C TYR A 38 -3.36 -4.55 16.47
N ASN A 39 -4.29 -5.00 17.31
CA ASN A 39 -4.02 -5.19 18.74
C ASN A 39 -3.09 -6.39 19.01
N LYS A 40 -2.91 -7.29 18.05
CA LYS A 40 -1.96 -8.40 18.20
C LYS A 40 -0.53 -7.91 18.10
N LYS A 41 0.25 -8.16 19.16
CA LYS A 41 1.68 -7.79 19.24
C LYS A 41 2.47 -8.23 18.01
N GLY A 42 2.33 -9.49 17.59
CA GLY A 42 3.03 -10.02 16.42
C GLY A 42 2.69 -9.29 15.10
N MET A 43 1.43 -8.86 14.91
CA MET A 43 1.07 -8.07 13.73
C MET A 43 1.70 -6.69 13.74
N ARG A 44 1.74 -6.03 14.91
CA ARG A 44 2.40 -4.73 15.06
C ARG A 44 3.90 -4.82 14.82
N GLU A 45 4.54 -5.84 15.37
CA GLU A 45 5.98 -6.06 15.22
C GLU A 45 6.35 -6.39 13.78
N MET A 46 5.56 -7.23 13.10
CA MET A 46 5.74 -7.51 11.67
C MET A 46 5.64 -6.23 10.83
N PHE A 47 4.59 -5.43 11.04
CA PHE A 47 4.43 -4.18 10.30
C PHE A 47 5.54 -3.17 10.60
N ALA A 48 5.86 -2.95 11.88
CA ALA A 48 6.91 -2.01 12.28
C ALA A 48 8.29 -2.46 11.76
N GLY A 49 8.58 -3.76 11.82
CA GLY A 49 9.79 -4.35 11.28
C GLY A 49 9.90 -4.13 9.77
N HIS A 50 8.85 -4.46 9.02
CA HIS A 50 8.83 -4.29 7.56
C HIS A 50 8.97 -2.82 7.15
N VAL A 51 8.28 -1.90 7.84
CA VAL A 51 8.37 -0.47 7.54
C VAL A 51 9.77 0.08 7.83
N LYS A 52 10.41 -0.40 8.90
CA LYS A 52 11.74 0.07 9.32
C LYS A 52 12.87 -0.45 8.42
N HIS A 53 12.80 -1.70 7.97
CA HIS A 53 13.90 -2.34 7.25
C HIS A 53 13.79 -2.24 5.73
N SER A 54 12.59 -1.98 5.21
CA SER A 54 12.34 -1.96 3.77
C SER A 54 11.76 -0.63 3.23
N PRO A 55 12.29 0.55 3.63
CA PRO A 55 11.79 1.81 3.11
C PRO A 55 12.04 1.95 1.60
N GLU A 56 13.22 1.58 1.10
CA GLU A 56 13.50 1.61 -0.34
C GLU A 56 12.63 0.63 -1.13
N GLU A 57 12.35 -0.58 -0.62
CA GLU A 57 11.42 -1.50 -1.30
C GLU A 57 10.02 -0.91 -1.41
N MET A 58 9.53 -0.22 -0.38
CA MET A 58 8.22 0.45 -0.43
C MET A 58 8.18 1.59 -1.45
N LYS A 59 9.29 2.33 -1.62
CA LYS A 59 9.43 3.35 -2.65
C LYS A 59 9.40 2.74 -4.04
N ASP A 60 10.17 1.67 -4.24
CA ASP A 60 10.23 0.96 -5.53
C ASP A 60 8.85 0.41 -5.88
N MET A 61 8.18 -0.30 -4.95
CA MET A 61 6.82 -0.79 -5.14
C MET A 61 5.84 0.32 -5.53
N TYR A 62 5.94 1.50 -4.89
CA TYR A 62 5.11 2.65 -5.20
C TYR A 62 5.32 3.15 -6.64
N PHE A 63 6.57 3.36 -7.06
CA PHE A 63 6.88 3.85 -8.41
C PHE A 63 6.61 2.79 -9.49
N THR A 64 6.89 1.51 -9.22
CA THR A 64 6.53 0.40 -10.10
C THR A 64 5.03 0.35 -10.35
N LEU A 65 4.22 0.53 -9.30
CA LEU A 65 2.76 0.53 -9.43
C LEU A 65 2.26 1.70 -10.32
N LEU A 66 2.81 2.90 -10.13
CA LEU A 66 2.48 4.07 -10.96
C LEU A 66 2.91 3.87 -12.42
N ALA A 67 4.12 3.36 -12.65
CA ALA A 67 4.63 3.07 -14.00
C ALA A 67 3.75 2.04 -14.70
N LEU A 68 3.36 0.98 -13.99
CA LEU A 68 2.47 -0.06 -14.50
C LEU A 68 1.09 0.50 -14.84
N GLY A 69 0.50 1.31 -13.95
CA GLY A 69 -0.78 1.99 -14.21
C GLY A 69 -0.73 2.82 -15.49
N LYS A 70 0.34 3.61 -15.67
CA LYS A 70 0.57 4.40 -16.88
C LYS A 70 0.72 3.53 -18.13
N GLN A 71 1.48 2.44 -18.05
CA GLN A 71 1.72 1.52 -19.18
C GLN A 71 0.43 0.90 -19.71
N ILE A 72 -0.50 0.55 -18.82
CA ILE A 72 -1.78 -0.09 -19.19
C ILE A 72 -2.95 0.90 -19.30
N GLY A 73 -2.67 2.22 -19.22
CA GLY A 73 -3.67 3.28 -19.42
C GLY A 73 -4.63 3.51 -18.24
N ILE A 74 -4.30 3.03 -17.05
CA ILE A 74 -5.09 3.26 -15.83
C ILE A 74 -4.57 4.52 -15.14
N ARG A 75 -5.44 5.52 -14.99
CA ARG A 75 -5.13 6.73 -14.20
C ARG A 75 -5.17 6.42 -12.71
N MET A 76 -4.16 6.87 -11.99
CA MET A 76 -4.04 6.69 -10.54
C MET A 76 -3.86 8.03 -9.80
N PRO A 77 -4.82 8.98 -9.93
CA PRO A 77 -4.66 10.34 -9.43
C PRO A 77 -4.45 10.42 -7.91
N VAL A 78 -5.00 9.49 -7.12
CA VAL A 78 -4.78 9.46 -5.67
C VAL A 78 -3.34 9.04 -5.37
N TYR A 79 -2.83 7.99 -6.02
CA TYR A 79 -1.41 7.63 -5.87
C TYR A 79 -0.51 8.75 -6.36
N GLU A 80 -0.72 9.29 -7.56
CA GLU A 80 0.05 10.42 -8.11
C GLU A 80 0.09 11.61 -7.15
N GLY A 81 -1.03 11.93 -6.49
CA GLY A 81 -1.11 12.98 -5.48
C GLY A 81 -0.21 12.77 -4.26
N TYR A 82 0.14 11.51 -3.93
CA TYR A 82 1.05 11.20 -2.84
C TYR A 82 2.53 11.30 -3.21
N GLN A 83 2.87 11.46 -4.49
CA GLN A 83 4.26 11.38 -4.96
C GLN A 83 5.17 12.39 -4.28
N ASN A 84 4.69 13.62 -4.06
CA ASN A 84 5.45 14.66 -3.38
C ASN A 84 5.74 14.30 -1.91
N TYR A 85 4.80 13.66 -1.22
CA TYR A 85 4.98 13.22 0.17
C TYR A 85 5.95 12.05 0.27
N VAL A 86 5.88 11.10 -0.68
CA VAL A 86 6.83 9.99 -0.76
C VAL A 86 8.24 10.52 -1.00
N LEU A 87 8.44 11.38 -2.00
CA LEU A 87 9.74 11.97 -2.30
C LEU A 87 10.29 12.81 -1.13
N ASP A 88 9.43 13.59 -0.46
CA ASP A 88 9.85 14.38 0.71
C ASP A 88 10.28 13.50 1.89
N TYR A 89 9.57 12.40 2.15
CA TYR A 89 9.96 11.42 3.17
C TYR A 89 11.38 10.87 2.92
N PHE A 90 11.66 10.41 1.70
CA PHE A 90 12.99 9.87 1.36
C PHE A 90 14.08 10.94 1.32
N ARG A 91 13.76 12.16 0.91
CA ARG A 91 14.69 13.30 1.00
C ARG A 91 15.09 13.58 2.46
N LYS A 92 14.13 13.56 3.38
CA LYS A 92 14.39 13.77 4.82
C LYS A 92 15.17 12.62 5.45
N MET A 93 14.92 11.37 5.02
CA MET A 93 15.66 10.20 5.48
C MET A 93 17.11 10.19 4.97
N GLY A 94 17.33 10.57 3.70
CA GLY A 94 18.68 10.70 3.12
C GLY A 94 19.50 11.85 3.70
N GLY A 95 18.84 12.86 4.27
CA GLY A 95 19.48 13.98 4.97
C GLY A 95 19.84 13.72 6.44
N GLN A 96 19.53 12.54 6.99
CA GLN A 96 19.89 12.14 8.37
C GLN A 96 21.19 11.31 8.46
N SER A 97 21.91 11.19 7.33
CA SER A 97 23.22 10.51 7.25
C SER A 97 24.39 11.50 7.15
N GLY A 98 24.25 12.69 7.75
CA GLY A 98 25.29 13.72 7.83
C GLY A 98 25.67 14.02 9.27
#